data_AF-A0A2M7NSB3-F1
#
_entry.id   AF-A0A2M7NSB3-F1
#
_cell.length_a   1.000
_cell.length_b   1.000
_cell.length_c   1.000
_cell.angle_alpha   90.00
_cell.angle_beta   90.00
_cell.angle_gamma   90.00
#
_symmetry.space_group_name_H-M   'P 1'
#
loop_
_entity.id
_entity.type
_entity.pdbx_description
1 polymer ?
#
loop_
_entity_poly.entity_id
_entity_poly.type
_entity_poly.pdbx_seq_one_letter_code
_entity_poly.pdbx_strand_id
1 'polypeptide(L)' 'YNTEIALGPTRIPYKETISIPSDAEGKHKKQSGGHGQFGRCVLKYEPLERGAGFEFVN' A
#
# COMPACT_ATOMS: atom_id res chain seq x y z
N TYR A 1 -32.39 29.05 -13.92
CA TYR A 1 -31.41 27.95 -13.88
C TYR A 1 -30.17 28.40 -14.62
N ASN A 2 -29.21 29.01 -13.92
CA ASN A 2 -27.96 29.48 -14.52
C ASN A 2 -26.83 29.02 -13.60
N THR A 3 -26.23 27.87 -13.89
CA THR A 3 -25.17 27.29 -13.09
C THR A 3 -24.00 26.99 -14.01
N GLU A 4 -22.90 27.72 -13.82
CA GLU A 4 -21.64 27.48 -14.49
C GLU A 4 -21.00 26.22 -13.89
N ILE A 5 -21.02 25.12 -14.63
CA ILE A 5 -20.38 23.87 -14.24
C ILE A 5 -18.97 23.88 -14.81
N ALA A 6 -17.97 23.93 -13.95
CA ALA A 6 -16.57 23.76 -14.34
C ALA A 6 -16.32 22.28 -14.71
N LEU A 7 -16.14 22.02 -16.01
CA LEU A 7 -15.71 20.72 -16.51
C LEU A 7 -14.21 20.56 -16.23
N GLY A 8 -13.87 19.85 -15.16
CA GLY A 8 -12.49 19.45 -14.87
C GLY A 8 -12.05 18.24 -15.70
N PRO A 9 -10.74 18.04 -15.92
CA PRO A 9 -10.24 16.85 -16.59
C PRO A 9 -10.68 15.58 -15.85
N THR A 10 -11.03 14.54 -16.61
CA THR A 10 -11.45 13.24 -16.05
C THR A 10 -10.29 12.61 -15.30
N ARG A 11 -10.52 12.19 -14.05
CA ARG A 11 -9.52 11.46 -13.26
C ARG A 11 -9.46 10.01 -13.74
N ILE A 12 -8.30 9.60 -14.26
CA ILE A 12 -8.04 8.22 -14.66
C ILE A 12 -7.63 7.43 -13.42
N PRO A 13 -8.28 6.30 -13.09
CA PRO A 13 -7.91 5.47 -11.96
C PRO A 13 -6.67 4.62 -12.29
N TYR A 14 -5.49 5.21 -12.09
CA TYR A 14 -4.23 4.47 -12.20
C TYR A 14 -4.08 3.46 -11.06
N LYS A 15 -3.48 2.31 -11.38
CA LYS A 15 -3.11 1.26 -10.41
C LYS A 15 -1.61 1.08 -10.44
N GLU A 16 -1.02 0.87 -9.27
CA GLU A 16 0.42 0.64 -9.11
C GLU A 16 0.65 -0.83 -8.72
N THR A 17 1.71 -1.43 -9.25
CA THR A 17 2.18 -2.77 -8.88
C THR A 17 3.70 -2.79 -8.88
N ILE A 18 4.30 -3.67 -8.08
CA ILE A 18 5.74 -3.89 -8.07
C ILE A 18 6.13 -4.71 -9.30
N SER A 19 7.31 -4.44 -9.88
CA SER A 19 7.82 -5.18 -11.05
C SER A 19 8.87 -6.23 -10.69
N ILE A 20 9.47 -6.11 -9.50
CA ILE A 20 10.62 -6.91 -9.05
C ILE A 20 10.30 -7.44 -7.66
N PRO A 21 10.64 -8.70 -7.34
CA PRO A 21 10.51 -9.21 -5.98
C PRO A 21 11.41 -8.40 -5.02
N SER A 22 10.90 -8.12 -3.82
CA SER A 22 11.63 -7.38 -2.80
C SER A 22 11.33 -7.92 -1.41
N ASP A 23 12.38 -7.97 -0.57
CA ASP A 23 12.25 -8.26 0.84
C ASP A 23 12.20 -6.94 1.62
N ALA A 24 11.21 -6.76 2.50
CA ALA A 24 11.16 -5.61 3.39
C ALA A 24 11.06 -6.03 4.85
N GLU A 25 11.80 -5.30 5.70
CA GLU A 25 11.73 -5.45 7.14
C GLU A 25 11.07 -4.22 7.77
N GLY A 26 9.90 -4.44 8.37
CA GLY A 26 9.18 -3.45 9.15
C GLY A 26 9.46 -3.63 10.64
N LYS A 27 10.23 -2.71 11.24
CA LYS A 27 10.43 -2.66 12.70
C LYS A 27 9.64 -1.51 13.30
N HIS A 28 8.57 -1.83 14.01
CA HIS A 28 7.84 -0.86 14.82
C HIS A 28 8.34 -0.92 16.27
N LYS A 29 9.15 0.07 16.66
CA LYS A 29 9.59 0.25 18.05
C LYS A 29 9.09 1.61 18.54
N LYS A 30 7.91 1.62 19.16
CA LYS A 30 7.37 2.82 19.80
C LYS A 30 7.15 2.54 21.27
N GLN A 31 7.97 3.19 22.08
CA GLN A 31 7.95 3.09 23.53
C GLN A 31 7.64 4.49 24.07
N SER A 32 6.35 4.82 24.18
CA SER A 32 5.88 6.08 24.74
C SER A 32 5.29 5.80 26.13
N GLY A 33 6.10 6.01 27.17
CA GLY A 33 5.68 6.18 28.56
C GLY A 33 5.07 4.99 29.32
N GLY A 34 4.70 3.88 28.68
CA GLY A 34 4.09 2.69 29.30
C GLY A 34 4.51 1.36 28.66
N HIS A 35 3.65 0.32 28.67
CA HIS A 35 3.90 -0.97 28.01
C HIS A 35 4.36 -0.75 26.56
N GLY A 36 5.62 -1.08 26.28
CA GLY A 36 6.24 -0.82 24.98
C GLY A 36 5.61 -1.66 23.88
N GLN A 37 5.35 -1.05 22.72
CA GLN A 37 4.98 -1.78 21.51
C GLN A 37 6.25 -2.09 20.73
N PHE A 38 6.54 -3.38 20.61
CA PHE A 38 7.61 -3.90 19.78
C PHE A 38 7.03 -4.89 18.77
N GLY A 39 7.20 -4.60 17.49
CA GLY A 39 6.88 -5.51 16.40
C GLY A 39 8.01 -5.51 15.38
N ARG A 40 8.40 -6.70 14.93
CA ARG A 40 9.30 -6.89 13.79
C ARG A 40 8.59 -7.83 12.81
N CYS A 41 8.29 -7.33 11.63
CA CYS A 41 7.71 -8.12 10.54
C CYS A 41 8.70 -8.15 9.39
N VAL A 42 9.02 -9.34 8.90
CA VAL A 42 9.78 -9.54 7.68
C VAL A 42 8.80 -10.01 6.63
N LEU A 43 8.64 -9.25 5.56
CA LEU A 43 7.71 -9.53 4.48
C LEU A 43 8.49 -9.70 3.18
N LYS A 44 8.12 -10.73 2.42
CA LYS A 44 8.58 -10.91 1.05
C LYS A 44 7.47 -10.50 0.12
N TYR A 45 7.78 -9.63 -0.82
CA TYR A 45 6.85 -9.16 -1.83
C TYR A 45 7.29 -9.70 -3.18
N GLU A 46 6.39 -10.39 -3.87
CA GLU A 46 6.62 -10.87 -5.22
C GLU A 46 5.56 -10.30 -6.17
N PRO A 47 5.94 -9.89 -7.38
CA PRO A 47 4.98 -9.47 -8.39
C PRO A 47 4.14 -10.68 -8.83
N LEU A 48 2.82 -10.57 -8.69
CA LEU A 48 1.88 -11.57 -9.19
C LEU A 48 1.44 -11.24 -10.62
N GLU A 49 0.90 -12.23 -11.33
CA GLU A 49 0.35 -12.02 -12.67
C GLU A 49 -0.74 -10.94 -12.67
N ARG A 50 -0.84 -10.19 -13.79
CA ARG A 50 -1.84 -9.12 -13.93
C ARG A 50 -3.25 -9.69 -13.76
N GLY A 51 -3.90 -9.29 -12.67
CA GLY A 51 -5.27 -9.71 -12.34
C GLY A 51 -5.36 -10.72 -11.20
N ALA A 52 -4.25 -11.26 -10.71
CA ALA A 52 -4.22 -12.16 -9.55
C ALA A 52 -4.58 -11.47 -8.21
N GLY A 53 -4.52 -10.14 -8.16
CA GLY A 53 -4.95 -9.37 -6.98
C GLY A 53 -3.90 -9.35 -5.88
N PHE A 54 -4.23 -9.91 -4.72
CA PHE A 54 -3.37 -9.91 -3.53
C PHE A 54 -3.47 -11.27 -2.84
N GLU A 55 -2.31 -11.90 -2.60
CA GLU A 55 -2.20 -13.14 -1.84
C GLU A 55 -1.24 -12.92 -0.67
N PHE A 56 -1.62 -13.40 0.52
CA PHE A 56 -0.81 -13.35 1.72
C PHE A 56 -0.56 -14.76 2.23
N VAL A 57 0.71 -15.13 2.35
CA VAL A 57 1.16 -16.42 2.88
C VAL A 57 1.83 -16.17 4.23
N ASN A 58 1.44 -16.95 5.26
CA ASN A 58 1.93 -16.83 6.65
C ASN A 58 2.95 -17.90 6.99
#